data_AF-A0A917RV30-F1
#
_entry.id   AF-A0A917RV30-F1
#
_cell.length_a   1.000
_cell.length_b   1.000
_cell.length_c   1.000
_cell.angle_alpha   90.00
_cell.angle_beta   90.00
_cell.angle_gamma   90.00
#
_symmetry.space_group_name_H-M   'P 1'
#
loop_
_entity.id
_entity.type
_entity.pdbx_description
1 polymer ?
#
loop_
_entity_poly.entity_id
_entity_poly.type
_entity_poly.pdbx_seq_one_letter_code
_entity_poly.pdbx_strand_id
1 'polypeptide(L)'
;MKRIVRHTEAAGWLAVWRLDRGSIRILSVRSSSGTLVESAADPRADIPDLADMRERFPEHTRLWDAIRHEFWADAVSEGRAG
;
A
#
# COMPACT_ATOMS: atom_id res chain seq x y z
N MET A 1 18.81 -3.71 2.95
CA MET A 1 17.61 -2.87 3.17
C MET A 1 16.45 -3.78 3.58
N LYS A 2 15.85 -3.56 4.75
CA LYS A 2 14.74 -4.40 5.24
C LYS A 2 13.48 -4.11 4.39
N ARG A 3 12.95 -5.13 3.71
CA ARG A 3 11.63 -5.04 3.05
C ARG A 3 10.57 -5.30 4.12
N ILE A 4 10.01 -4.24 4.68
CA ILE A 4 8.94 -4.35 5.68
C ILE A 4 7.61 -4.36 4.94
N VAL A 5 6.85 -5.44 5.12
CA VAL A 5 5.46 -5.53 4.66
C VAL A 5 4.57 -4.89 5.70
N ARG A 6 3.70 -3.98 5.26
CA ARG A 6 2.74 -3.23 6.06
C ARG A 6 1.32 -3.56 5.63
N HIS A 7 0.40 -3.34 6.56
CA HIS A 7 -1.01 -3.64 6.41
C HIS A 7 -1.79 -2.41 6.84
N THR A 8 -2.63 -1.88 5.94
CA THR A 8 -3.49 -0.73 6.22
C THR A 8 -4.92 -1.14 6.01
N GLU A 9 -5.76 -0.92 7.01
CA GLU A 9 -7.20 -1.14 6.92
C GLU A 9 -7.95 0.19 7.00
N ALA A 10 -8.81 0.44 6.01
CA ALA A 10 -9.65 1.65 5.97
C ALA A 10 -10.92 1.40 5.15
N ALA A 11 -12.04 1.97 5.61
CA ALA A 11 -13.33 1.89 4.92
C ALA A 11 -13.77 0.46 4.55
N GLY A 12 -13.42 -0.54 5.38
CA GLY A 12 -13.75 -1.94 5.13
C GLY A 12 -12.84 -2.63 4.10
N TRP A 13 -11.73 -2.00 3.72
CA TRP A 13 -10.70 -2.55 2.83
C TRP A 13 -9.40 -2.73 3.58
N LEU A 14 -8.69 -3.81 3.27
CA LEU A 14 -7.37 -4.14 3.77
C LEU A 14 -6.39 -4.20 2.60
N ALA A 15 -5.40 -3.30 2.62
CA ALA A 15 -4.29 -3.30 1.69
C ALA A 15 -3.03 -3.86 2.36
N VAL A 16 -2.39 -4.79 1.67
CA VAL A 16 -1.04 -5.27 1.96
C VAL A 16 -0.09 -4.52 1.03
N TRP A 17 0.91 -3.85 1.59
CA TRP A 17 1.86 -3.06 0.82
C TRP A 17 3.25 -3.15 1.41
N ARG A 18 4.26 -2.74 0.65
CA ARG A 18 5.64 -2.65 1.14
C ARG A 18 6.32 -1.41 0.60
N LEU A 19 7.37 -0.99 1.29
CA LEU A 19 8.27 0.03 0.80
C LEU A 19 9.40 -0.61 0.01
N ASP A 20 9.55 -0.21 -1.26
CA ASP A 20 10.64 -0.64 -2.13
C ASP A 20 11.20 0.58 -2.86
N ARG A 21 12.49 0.87 -2.63
CA ARG A 21 13.25 1.97 -3.26
C ARG A 21 12.58 3.35 -3.18
N GLY A 22 11.81 3.62 -2.11
CA GLY A 22 11.10 4.90 -1.91
C GLY A 22 9.70 4.95 -2.52
N SER A 23 9.24 3.87 -3.14
CA SER A 23 7.87 3.73 -3.65
C SER A 23 7.07 2.74 -2.81
N ILE A 24 5.78 3.03 -2.68
CA ILE A 24 4.79 2.15 -2.04
C ILE A 24 4.35 1.14 -3.09
N ARG A 25 4.70 -0.13 -2.89
CA ARG A 25 4.31 -1.25 -3.77
C ARG A 25 3.12 -1.96 -3.16
N ILE A 26 2.00 -1.99 -3.88
CA ILE A 26 0.77 -2.62 -3.41
C ILE A 26 0.80 -4.10 -3.75
N LEU A 27 0.86 -4.95 -2.73
CA LEU A 27 0.96 -6.40 -2.90
C LEU A 27 -0.42 -7.04 -3.04
N SER A 28 -1.41 -6.57 -2.29
CA SER A 28 -2.78 -7.07 -2.40
C SER A 28 -3.77 -6.10 -1.78
N VAL A 29 -4.98 -6.08 -2.31
CA VAL A 29 -6.11 -5.30 -1.80
C VAL A 29 -7.30 -6.25 -1.71
N ARG A 30 -7.84 -6.37 -0.51
CA ARG A 30 -9.01 -7.21 -0.25
C ARG A 30 -10.00 -6.47 0.63
N SER A 31 -11.27 -6.78 0.49
CA SER A 31 -12.28 -6.36 1.43
C SER A 31 -12.09 -7.10 2.76
N SER A 32 -12.46 -6.45 3.86
CA SER A 32 -12.59 -7.05 5.20
C SER A 32 -13.55 -8.26 5.19
N SER A 33 -14.50 -8.30 4.26
CA SER A 33 -15.38 -9.45 4.03
C SER A 33 -14.70 -10.63 3.33
N GLY A 34 -13.43 -10.50 2.93
CA GLY A 34 -12.64 -11.56 2.28
C GLY A 34 -12.59 -11.50 0.76
N THR A 35 -13.31 -10.58 0.10
CA THR A 35 -13.29 -10.42 -1.36
C THR A 35 -11.94 -9.87 -1.82
N LEU A 36 -11.18 -10.65 -2.59
CA LEU A 36 -9.93 -10.21 -3.21
C LEU A 36 -10.23 -9.37 -4.45
N VAL A 37 -9.75 -8.12 -4.48
CA VAL A 37 -9.91 -7.23 -5.64
C VAL A 37 -8.68 -7.28 -6.53
N GLU A 38 -7.51 -7.15 -5.92
CA GLU A 38 -6.24 -7.19 -6.64
C GLU A 38 -5.19 -7.90 -5.79
N SER A 39 -4.31 -8.62 -6.48
CA SER A 39 -3.15 -9.25 -5.88
C SER A 39 -2.02 -9.28 -6.90
N ALA A 40 -0.86 -8.76 -6.51
CA ALA A 40 0.40 -9.04 -7.15
C ALA A 40 0.84 -10.47 -6.77
N ALA A 41 0.05 -11.47 -7.20
CA ALA A 41 0.31 -12.88 -6.96
C ALA A 41 1.54 -13.37 -7.74
N ASP A 42 1.88 -12.69 -8.84
CA ASP A 42 3.06 -13.00 -9.62
C ASP A 42 4.27 -12.15 -9.18
N PRO A 43 5.33 -12.77 -8.63
CA PRO A 43 6.52 -12.05 -8.18
C PRO A 43 7.43 -11.56 -9.32
N ARG A 44 7.11 -11.89 -10.60
CA ARG A 44 7.81 -11.39 -11.79
C ARG A 44 7.06 -10.28 -12.50
N ALA A 45 5.76 -10.10 -12.23
CA ALA A 45 4.99 -8.97 -12.72
C ALA A 45 5.44 -7.67 -12.05
N ASP A 46 5.35 -6.56 -12.79
CA ASP A 46 5.59 -5.24 -12.21
C ASP A 46 4.52 -4.98 -11.14
N ILE A 47 4.95 -4.89 -9.89
CA ILE A 47 4.03 -4.71 -8.76
C ILE A 47 3.55 -3.27 -8.81
N PRO A 48 2.25 -3.00 -9.02
CA PRO A 48 1.77 -1.63 -9.17
C PRO A 48 2.09 -0.81 -7.93
N ASP A 49 2.51 0.44 -8.15
CA ASP A 49 2.65 1.37 -7.05
C ASP A 49 1.32 2.01 -6.68
N LEU A 50 1.32 2.80 -5.60
CA LEU A 50 0.12 3.45 -5.10
C LEU A 50 -0.55 4.37 -6.14
N ALA A 51 0.22 5.01 -7.02
CA ALA A 51 -0.33 5.88 -8.06
C ALA A 51 -1.14 5.07 -9.09
N ASP A 52 -0.56 3.99 -9.62
CA ASP A 52 -1.25 3.06 -10.53
C ASP A 52 -2.56 2.53 -9.93
N MET A 53 -2.52 2.08 -8.67
CA MET A 53 -3.71 1.53 -8.00
C MET A 53 -4.79 2.60 -7.79
N ARG A 54 -4.38 3.85 -7.56
CA ARG A 54 -5.32 4.97 -7.41
C ARG A 54 -5.97 5.37 -8.73
N GLU A 55 -5.25 5.24 -9.84
CA GLU A 55 -5.81 5.44 -11.19
C GLU A 55 -6.79 4.32 -11.56
N ARG A 56 -6.48 3.06 -11.22
CA ARG A 56 -7.35 1.91 -11.48
C ARG A 56 -8.59 1.88 -10.60
N PHE A 57 -8.45 2.23 -9.32
CA PHE A 57 -9.53 2.14 -8.32
C PHE A 57 -9.69 3.46 -7.55
N PRO A 58 -10.20 4.52 -8.21
CA PRO A 58 -10.41 5.82 -7.56
C PRO A 58 -11.44 5.76 -6.42
N GLU A 59 -12.35 4.79 -6.44
CA GLU A 59 -13.34 4.56 -5.38
C GLU A 59 -12.72 4.24 -4.01
N HIS A 60 -11.51 3.68 -3.97
CA HIS A 60 -10.81 3.34 -2.72
C HIS A 60 -9.97 4.51 -2.17
N THR A 61 -10.30 5.76 -2.50
CA THR A 61 -9.54 6.96 -2.10
C THR A 61 -9.20 6.99 -0.60
N ARG A 62 -10.15 6.62 0.28
CA ARG A 62 -9.90 6.57 1.74
C ARG A 62 -8.79 5.59 2.15
N LEU A 63 -8.67 4.47 1.45
CA LEU A 63 -7.63 3.48 1.67
C LEU A 63 -6.27 4.01 1.20
N TRP A 64 -6.23 4.64 0.03
CA TRP A 64 -5.02 5.24 -0.52
C TRP A 64 -4.48 6.37 0.35
N ASP A 65 -5.37 7.21 0.90
CA ASP A 65 -5.01 8.29 1.82
C ASP A 65 -4.43 7.73 3.12
N ALA A 66 -5.00 6.65 3.66
CA ALA A 66 -4.48 5.99 4.86
C ALA A 66 -3.07 5.41 4.65
N ILE A 67 -2.85 4.69 3.53
CA ILE A 67 -1.52 4.16 3.17
C ILE A 67 -0.51 5.29 3.01
N ARG A 68 -0.91 6.37 2.33
CA ARG A 68 -0.06 7.56 2.17
C ARG A 68 0.28 8.15 3.54
N HIS A 69 -0.69 8.35 4.42
CA HIS A 69 -0.47 8.88 5.75
C HIS A 69 0.53 8.03 6.55
N GLU A 70 0.39 6.71 6.53
CA GLU A 70 1.35 5.79 7.19
C GLU A 70 2.76 5.87 6.59
N PHE A 71 2.87 5.97 5.26
CA PHE A 71 4.15 6.17 4.60
C PHE A 71 4.83 7.47 5.03
N TRP A 72 4.10 8.58 5.05
CA TRP A 72 4.65 9.87 5.50
C TRP A 72 5.00 9.86 6.98
N ALA A 73 4.21 9.21 7.82
CA ALA A 73 4.52 9.05 9.24
C ALA A 73 5.85 8.31 9.44
N ASP A 74 6.09 7.25 8.66
CA ASP A 74 7.35 6.49 8.70
C ASP A 74 8.53 7.33 8.19
N ALA A 75 8.36 8.03 7.07
CA ALA A 75 9.40 8.90 6.50
C ALA A 75 9.78 10.06 7.46
N VAL A 76 8.80 10.61 8.18
CA VAL A 76 9.05 11.63 9.22
C VAL A 76 9.74 11.03 10.44
N SER A 77 9.43 9.78 10.80
CA SER A 77 10.09 9.06 11.90
C SER A 77 11.53 8.68 11.57
N GLU A 78 11.82 8.26 10.33
CA GLU A 78 13.20 8.03 9.85
C GLU A 78 13.98 9.34 9.62
N GLY A 79 13.29 10.47 9.40
CA GLY A 79 13.88 11.81 9.26
C GLY A 79 14.13 12.57 10.56
N ARG A 80 13.78 12.00 11.73
CA ARG A 80 14.05 12.58 13.06
C ARG A 80 15.08 11.77 13.84
N ALA A 81 16.25 11.61 13.26
CA ALA A 81 17.50 11.34 13.96
C ALA A 81 18.63 12.07 13.20
N GLY A 82 18.58 13.40 13.24
CA GLY A 82 19.60 14.30 12.73
C GLY A 82 19.89 15.37 13.78
#